data_AF-A0A8J7ZIK3-F1
#
_entry.id   AF-A0A8J7ZIK3-F1
#
_cell.length_a   1.000
_cell.length_b   1.000
_cell.length_c   1.000
_cell.angle_alpha   90.00
_cell.angle_beta   90.00
_cell.angle_gamma   90.00
#
_symmetry.space_group_name_H-M   'P 1'
#
loop_
_entity.id
_entity.type
_entity.pdbx_description
1 polymer ?
#
loop_
_entity_poly.entity_id
_entity_poly.type
_entity_poly.pdbx_seq_one_letter_code
_entity_poly.pdbx_strand_id
1 'polypeptide(L)' 'MSLPVDAMVTGEREFYGSYGCPQVEYEEIFRMMDTGKLEPGRIVGDTVALEDVPGVVENLGEYDTVGIPVCTTF' A
#
# COMPACT_ATOMS: atom_id res chain seq x y z
N MET A 1 20.86 -9.53 -15.04
CA MET A 1 21.23 -8.82 -13.81
C MET A 1 21.62 -9.87 -12.79
N SER A 2 22.85 -9.88 -12.30
CA SER A 2 23.33 -10.87 -11.31
C SER A 2 22.85 -10.48 -9.91
N LEU A 3 22.31 -11.45 -9.17
CA LEU A 3 22.01 -11.25 -7.76
C LEU A 3 23.32 -11.17 -6.97
N PRO A 4 23.45 -10.26 -5.99
CA PRO A 4 24.67 -10.10 -5.20
C PRO A 4 24.74 -11.17 -4.10
N VAL A 5 24.91 -12.43 -4.50
CA VAL A 5 24.89 -13.60 -3.62
C VAL A 5 25.94 -13.50 -2.51
N ASP A 6 27.14 -13.00 -2.81
CA ASP A 6 28.20 -12.83 -1.79
C ASP A 6 27.75 -11.94 -0.63
N ALA A 7 27.09 -10.82 -0.94
CA ALA A 7 26.58 -9.90 0.08
C ALA A 7 25.38 -10.48 0.86
N MET A 8 24.66 -11.46 0.28
CA MET A 8 23.57 -12.17 0.96
C MET A 8 24.16 -13.17 1.97
N VAL A 9 25.20 -13.92 1.57
CA VAL A 9 25.83 -14.95 2.42
C VAL A 9 26.68 -14.32 3.52
N THR A 10 27.53 -13.33 3.21
CA THR A 10 28.40 -12.69 4.24
C THR A 10 27.60 -11.97 5.32
N GLY A 11 26.41 -11.46 4.99
CA GLY A 11 25.54 -10.77 5.92
C GLY A 11 24.44 -11.64 6.51
N GLU A 12 24.43 -12.96 6.23
CA GLU A 12 23.40 -13.92 6.68
C GLU A 12 21.97 -13.39 6.45
N ARG A 13 21.72 -12.82 5.27
CA ARG A 13 20.46 -12.13 4.97
C ARG A 13 19.38 -13.10 4.53
N GLU A 14 18.23 -13.02 5.20
CA GLU A 14 17.03 -13.76 4.83
C GLU A 14 16.10 -12.92 3.95
N PHE A 15 15.50 -13.54 2.94
CA PHE A 15 14.57 -12.89 2.02
C PHE A 15 13.18 -13.50 2.19
N TYR A 16 12.26 -12.68 2.70
CA TYR A 16 10.86 -13.05 2.84
C TYR A 16 10.10 -12.58 1.60
N GLY A 17 9.68 -13.54 0.78
CA GLY A 17 8.71 -13.26 -0.28
C GLY A 17 7.36 -12.95 0.34
N SER A 18 6.72 -11.88 -0.14
CA SER A 18 5.32 -11.58 0.17
C SER A 18 4.55 -11.51 -1.13
N TYR A 19 3.34 -12.08 -1.14
CA TYR A 19 2.47 -12.05 -2.30
C TYR A 19 1.04 -11.73 -1.89
N GLY A 20 0.55 -10.60 -2.39
CA GLY A 20 -0.82 -10.16 -2.18
C GLY A 20 -1.16 -9.87 -0.72
N CYS A 21 -2.46 -9.94 -0.42
CA CYS A 21 -3.02 -9.80 0.92
C CYS A 21 -4.12 -10.86 1.07
N PRO A 22 -3.83 -12.03 1.66
CA PRO A 22 -4.78 -13.13 1.79
C PRO A 22 -6.04 -12.71 2.54
N GLN A 23 -7.21 -13.11 2.05
CA GLN A 23 -8.51 -12.75 2.66
C GLN A 23 -8.62 -13.19 4.13
N VAL A 24 -7.96 -14.30 4.49
CA VAL A 24 -7.93 -14.82 5.87
C VAL A 24 -7.22 -13.89 6.86
N GLU A 25 -6.37 -12.99 6.37
CA GLU A 25 -5.64 -12.03 7.21
C GLU A 25 -6.46 -10.76 7.49
N TYR A 26 -7.61 -10.57 6.82
CA TYR A 26 -8.43 -9.38 6.99
C TYR A 26 -9.07 -9.28 8.37
N GLU A 27 -9.43 -10.42 8.97
CA GLU A 27 -9.97 -10.45 10.34
C GLU A 27 -9.00 -9.83 11.33
N GLU A 28 -7.71 -10.17 11.21
CA GLU A 28 -6.68 -9.61 12.08
C GLU A 28 -6.48 -8.11 11.82
N ILE A 29 -6.50 -7.69 10.55
CA ILE A 29 -6.42 -6.27 10.19
C ILE A 29 -7.58 -5.49 10.81
N PHE A 30 -8.82 -6.00 10.74
CA PHE A 30 -9.97 -5.36 11.37
C PHE A 30 -9.85 -5.32 12.90
N ARG A 31 -9.34 -6.39 13.53
CA ARG A 31 -9.05 -6.39 14.97
C ARG A 31 -8.01 -5.32 15.34
N MET A 32 -7.01 -5.10 14.50
CA MET A 32 -6.03 -4.02 14.70
C MET A 32 -6.65 -2.63 14.53
N MET A 33 -7.64 -2.48 13.65
CA MET A 33 -8.42 -1.24 13.53
C MET A 33 -9.28 -1.00 14.79
N ASP A 34 -10.01 -2.02 15.27
CA ASP A 34 -10.87 -1.92 16.45
C ASP A 34 -10.09 -1.58 17.73
N THR A 35 -8.85 -2.08 17.84
CA THR A 35 -7.96 -1.77 18.96
C THR A 35 -7.24 -0.42 18.83
N GLY A 36 -7.48 0.32 17.74
CA GLY A 36 -6.84 1.61 17.46
C GLY A 36 -5.36 1.50 17.08
N LYS A 37 -4.85 0.29 16.83
CA LYS A 37 -3.46 0.06 16.39
C LYS A 37 -3.27 0.46 14.92
N LEU A 38 -4.33 0.38 14.12
CA LEU A 38 -4.33 0.75 12.71
C LEU A 38 -5.40 1.80 12.41
N GLU A 39 -4.97 2.93 11.84
CA GLU A 39 -5.87 4.01 11.41
C GLU A 39 -5.75 4.21 9.89
N PRO A 40 -6.51 3.48 9.06
CA PRO A 40 -6.41 3.55 7.60
C PRO A 40 -6.78 4.93 7.04
N GLY A 41 -7.51 5.76 7.78
CA GLY A 41 -7.82 7.13 7.36
C GLY A 41 -6.59 8.02 7.23
N ARG A 42 -5.49 7.72 7.94
CA ARG A 42 -4.27 8.55 7.91
C ARG A 42 -3.49 8.48 6.61
N ILE A 43 -3.73 7.44 5.81
CA ILE A 43 -3.10 7.27 4.50
C ILE A 43 -3.97 7.81 3.36
N VAL A 44 -5.18 8.31 3.65
CA VAL A 44 -6.01 8.99 2.66
C VAL A 44 -5.41 10.36 2.38
N GLY A 45 -4.94 10.57 1.16
CA GLY A 45 -4.35 11.84 0.72
C GLY A 45 -5.43 12.83 0.32
N ASP A 46 -6.25 12.43 -0.65
CA ASP A 46 -7.30 13.25 -1.24
C ASP A 46 -8.61 12.48 -1.36
N THR A 47 -9.72 13.18 -1.23
CA THR A 47 -11.05 12.66 -1.56
C THR A 47 -11.54 13.29 -2.85
N VAL A 48 -11.83 12.46 -3.86
CA VAL A 48 -12.15 12.92 -5.22
C VAL A 48 -13.59 12.56 -5.62
N ALA A 49 -14.17 13.32 -6.55
CA ALA A 49 -15.43 12.98 -7.17
C ALA A 49 -15.22 11.99 -8.33
N LEU A 50 -16.26 11.24 -8.68
CA LEU A 50 -16.21 10.22 -9.73
C LEU A 50 -15.80 10.82 -11.09
N GLU A 51 -16.18 12.06 -11.36
CA GLU A 51 -15.81 12.80 -12.58
C GLU A 51 -14.32 13.14 -12.68
N ASP A 52 -13.63 13.28 -11.54
CA ASP A 52 -12.21 13.62 -11.47
C ASP A 52 -11.29 12.39 -11.51
N VAL A 53 -11.84 11.19 -11.30
CA VAL A 53 -11.09 9.92 -11.27
C VAL A 53 -10.17 9.73 -12.48
N PRO A 54 -10.59 10.01 -13.73
CA PRO A 54 -9.71 9.86 -14.89
C PRO A 54 -8.42 10.67 -14.78
N GLY A 55 -8.52 11.94 -14.37
CA GLY A 55 -7.35 12.81 -14.20
C GLY A 55 -6.46 12.37 -13.05
N VAL A 56 -7.04 11.84 -11.97
CA VAL A 56 -6.27 11.26 -10.85
C VAL A 56 -5.48 10.04 -11.31
N VAL A 57 -6.09 9.15 -12.10
CA VAL A 57 -5.43 7.94 -12.61
C VAL A 57 -4.29 8.27 -13.56
N GLU A 58 -4.44 9.30 -14.41
CA GLU A 58 -3.36 9.79 -15.26
C GLU A 58 -2.15 10.26 -14.43
N ASN A 59 -2.39 10.96 -13.33
CA ASN A 59 -1.35 11.48 -12.44
C ASN A 59 -0.65 10.41 -11.58
N LEU A 60 -1.23 9.21 -11.41
CA LEU A 60 -0.58 8.12 -10.66
C LEU A 60 0.73 7.64 -11.32
N GLY A 61 0.90 7.90 -12.62
CA GLY A 61 2.14 7.61 -13.34
C GLY A 61 3.29 8.58 -13.02
N GLU A 62 2.99 9.75 -12.43
CA GLU A 62 3.98 10.79 -12.14
C GLU A 62 4.65 10.63 -10.77
N TYR A 63 4.24 9.64 -9.97
CA TYR A 63 4.79 9.32 -8.63
C TYR A 63 4.78 10.47 -7.61
N ASP A 64 4.05 11.57 -7.90
CA ASP A 64 3.98 12.76 -7.03
C ASP A 64 2.84 12.68 -5.99
N THR A 65 2.07 11.59 -5.98
CA THR A 65 0.89 11.46 -5.10
C THR A 65 1.31 11.13 -3.66
N VAL A 66 0.98 12.02 -2.72
CA VAL A 66 1.14 11.80 -1.28
C VAL A 66 -0.12 11.15 -0.72
N GLY A 67 -0.06 9.85 -0.45
CA GLY A 67 -1.18 9.09 0.09
C GLY A 67 -2.07 8.46 -0.99
N ILE A 68 -3.17 7.85 -0.55
CA ILE A 68 -4.10 7.11 -1.40
C ILE A 68 -5.31 8.01 -1.70
N PRO A 69 -5.60 8.33 -2.98
CA PRO A 69 -6.82 9.04 -3.34
C PRO A 69 -8.03 8.12 -3.19
N VAL A 70 -9.12 8.64 -2.60
CA VAL A 70 -10.35 7.88 -2.34
C VAL A 70 -11.55 8.58 -2.98
N CYS A 71 -12.27 7.86 -3.85
CA CYS A 71 -13.52 8.36 -4.43
C CYS A 71 -14.64 8.29 -3.38
N THR A 72 -15.22 9.44 -3.03
CA THR A 72 -16.30 9.52 -2.02
C THR A 72 -17.58 10.19 -2.55
N THR A 73 -17.52 10.81 -3.73
CA THR A 73 -18.65 11.54 -4.35
C THR A 73 -18.98 10.94 -5.72
N PHE A 74 -20.27 10.72 -5.99
CA PHE A 74 -20.79 9.99 -7.17
C PHE A 74 -21.65 10.89 -8.05
#